data_AF-A0A0F3RMH8-F1
#
_entry.id   AF-A0A0F3RMH8-F1
#
_cell.length_a   1.000
_cell.length_b   1.000
_cell.length_c   1.000
_cell.angle_alpha   90.00
_cell.angle_beta   90.00
_cell.angle_gamma   90.00
#
_symmetry.space_group_name_H-M   'P 1'
#
loop_
_entity.id
_entity.type
_entity.pdbx_description
1 polymer ?
#
loop_
_entity_poly.entity_id
_entity_poly.type
_entity_poly.pdbx_seq_one_letter_code
_entity_poly.pdbx_strand_id
1 'polypeptide(L)'
;MDFSFIEPQQNDFVYLDPPYHQSGERFYTRVPFDEKEQIRLRDFVYELNNKGVKIMLSNNNTTFIRDLYKDFFITHIGVTYSINEQRNLVNEQLVKHYFQIINKV
;
A
#
# COMPACT_ATOMS: atom_id res chain seq x y z
N MET A 1 0.98 -3.23 16.11
CA MET A 1 0.97 -4.68 15.84
C MET A 1 1.76 -4.86 14.56
N ASP A 2 2.65 -5.85 14.50
CA ASP A 2 3.46 -6.10 13.32
C ASP A 2 2.67 -6.91 12.28
N PHE A 3 2.84 -6.62 10.99
CA PHE A 3 2.16 -7.36 9.94
C PHE A 3 2.66 -8.81 9.82
N SER A 4 3.86 -9.12 10.32
CA SER A 4 4.44 -10.47 10.25
C SER A 4 3.88 -11.44 11.29
N PHE A 5 2.89 -11.03 12.09
CA PHE A 5 2.27 -11.90 13.12
C PHE A 5 1.06 -12.69 12.61
N ILE A 6 0.71 -12.57 11.33
CA ILE A 6 -0.34 -13.38 10.70
C ILE A 6 0.28 -14.62 10.05
N GLU A 7 -0.49 -15.72 9.98
CA GLU A 7 -0.09 -16.96 9.31
C GLU A 7 -1.14 -17.42 8.27
N PRO A 8 -1.31 -16.68 7.15
CA PRO A 8 -2.25 -17.02 6.10
C PRO A 8 -1.88 -18.35 5.43
N GLN A 9 -2.89 -19.12 5.07
CA GLN A 9 -2.75 -20.43 4.44
C GLN A 9 -2.99 -20.36 2.92
N GLN A 10 -2.62 -21.42 2.21
CA GLN A 10 -2.89 -21.52 0.78
C GLN A 10 -4.37 -21.28 0.48
N ASN A 11 -4.64 -20.46 -0.55
CA ASN A 11 -5.96 -19.99 -0.97
C ASN A 11 -6.62 -18.92 -0.09
N ASP A 12 -6.02 -18.52 1.03
CA ASP A 12 -6.48 -17.32 1.73
C ASP A 12 -6.29 -16.07 0.88
N PHE A 13 -7.06 -15.05 1.21
CA PHE A 13 -6.93 -13.73 0.63
C PHE A 13 -6.52 -12.72 1.70
N VAL A 14 -5.42 -12.00 1.45
CA VAL A 14 -4.88 -10.99 2.35
C VAL A 14 -4.89 -9.64 1.67
N TYR A 15 -5.55 -8.66 2.29
CA TYR A 15 -5.47 -7.26 1.89
C TYR A 15 -4.54 -6.49 2.83
N LEU A 16 -3.58 -5.77 2.25
CA LEU A 16 -2.56 -4.98 2.97
C LEU A 16 -2.71 -3.51 2.58
N ASP A 17 -2.95 -2.65 3.58
CA ASP A 17 -3.05 -1.19 3.42
C ASP A 17 -2.07 -0.51 4.38
N PRO A 18 -0.76 -0.53 4.07
CA PRO A 18 0.27 0.05 4.93
C PRO A 18 0.24 1.59 4.88
N PRO A 19 0.89 2.27 5.84
CA PRO A 19 1.20 3.69 5.67
C PRO A 19 1.94 3.93 4.36
N TYR A 20 1.48 4.90 3.57
CA TYR A 20 2.01 5.14 2.24
C TYR A 20 3.38 5.82 2.25
N HIS A 21 4.18 5.55 1.22
CA HIS A 21 5.53 6.09 1.10
C HIS A 21 5.52 7.62 1.06
N GLN A 22 6.23 8.26 1.99
CA GLN A 22 6.34 9.73 2.07
C GLN A 22 4.98 10.47 2.13
N SER A 23 3.90 9.83 2.61
CA SER A 23 2.56 10.45 2.65
C SER A 23 2.42 11.58 3.67
N GLY A 24 3.42 11.78 4.54
CA GLY A 24 3.37 12.75 5.62
C GLY A 24 2.43 12.34 6.77
N GLU A 25 1.85 11.14 6.71
CA GLU A 25 1.01 10.55 7.75
C GLU A 25 1.87 10.15 8.95
N ARG A 26 2.23 11.15 9.77
CA ARG A 26 2.95 10.93 11.04
C ARG A 26 2.05 10.42 12.17
N PHE A 27 0.75 10.22 11.90
CA PHE A 27 -0.29 10.13 12.92
C PHE A 27 -0.69 8.69 13.31
N TYR A 28 -0.32 7.67 12.54
CA TYR A 28 -0.87 6.31 12.74
C TYR A 28 0.07 5.31 13.44
N THR A 29 1.40 5.53 13.43
CA THR A 29 2.35 4.57 14.00
C THR A 29 3.41 5.24 14.88
N ARG A 30 3.63 4.70 16.09
CA ARG A 30 4.72 5.12 17.00
C ARG A 30 6.11 4.81 16.41
N VAL A 31 6.17 3.86 15.49
CA VAL A 31 7.37 3.48 14.74
C VAL A 31 7.20 4.00 13.31
N PRO A 32 8.19 4.71 12.75
CA PRO A 32 8.12 5.17 11.37
C PRO A 32 8.04 3.99 10.40
N PHE A 33 7.10 4.05 9.46
CA PHE A 33 7.00 3.09 8.36
C PHE A 33 7.79 3.63 7.17
N ASP A 34 9.12 3.51 7.26
CA ASP A 34 10.05 4.04 6.28
C ASP A 34 10.26 3.08 5.09
N GLU A 35 11.21 3.40 4.21
CA GLU A 35 11.54 2.55 3.06
C GLU A 35 12.02 1.15 3.46
N LYS A 36 12.63 0.98 4.64
CA LYS A 36 13.03 -0.34 5.14
C LYS A 36 11.81 -1.17 5.50
N GLU A 37 10.80 -0.57 6.14
CA GLU A 37 9.54 -1.25 6.42
C GLU A 37 8.74 -1.57 5.14
N GLN A 38 8.80 -0.70 4.13
CA GLN A 38 8.24 -0.99 2.80
C GLN A 38 8.93 -2.20 2.15
N ILE A 39 10.26 -2.27 2.22
CA ILE A 39 11.03 -3.44 1.72
C ILE A 39 10.66 -4.71 2.50
N ARG A 40 10.57 -4.62 3.83
CA ARG A 40 10.16 -5.76 4.68
C ARG A 40 8.77 -6.26 4.32
N LEU A 41 7.85 -5.34 4.04
CA LEU A 41 6.50 -5.69 3.58
C LEU A 41 6.52 -6.39 2.22
N ARG A 42 7.33 -5.91 1.27
CA ARG A 42 7.51 -6.59 -0.03
C ARG A 42 8.00 -8.03 0.15
N ASP A 43 9.00 -8.25 0.99
CA ASP A 43 9.55 -9.59 1.22
C ASP A 43 8.52 -10.53 1.85
N PHE A 44 7.71 -10.01 2.77
CA PHE A 44 6.58 -10.74 3.34
C PHE A 44 5.51 -11.07 2.29
N VAL A 45 5.19 -10.14 1.38
CA VAL A 45 4.28 -10.39 0.25
C VAL A 45 4.81 -11.48 -0.66
N TYR A 46 6.12 -11.51 -0.96
CA TYR A 46 6.73 -12.60 -1.71
C TYR A 46 6.60 -13.94 -1.00
N GLU A 47 6.85 -13.99 0.31
CA GLU A 47 6.69 -15.21 1.10
C GLU A 47 5.27 -15.76 1.03
N LEU A 48 4.27 -14.90 1.24
CA LEU A 48 2.85 -15.29 1.16
C LEU A 48 2.48 -15.75 -0.26
N ASN A 49 2.96 -15.06 -1.29
CA ASN A 49 2.69 -15.44 -2.68
C ASN A 49 3.28 -16.82 -3.00
N ASN A 50 4.50 -17.10 -2.54
CA ASN A 50 5.14 -18.42 -2.69
C ASN A 50 4.40 -19.54 -1.96
N LYS A 51 3.63 -19.22 -0.91
CA LYS A 51 2.74 -20.16 -0.20
C LYS A 51 1.39 -20.36 -0.91
N GLY A 52 1.14 -19.69 -2.03
CA GLY A 52 -0.13 -19.75 -2.75
C GLY A 52 -1.25 -18.93 -2.10
N VAL A 53 -0.90 -17.91 -1.31
CA VAL A 53 -1.83 -16.94 -0.76
C VAL A 53 -2.15 -15.89 -1.83
N LYS A 54 -3.43 -15.51 -1.96
CA LYS A 54 -3.85 -14.41 -2.83
C LYS A 54 -3.69 -13.09 -2.09
N ILE A 55 -3.00 -12.13 -2.70
CA ILE A 55 -2.64 -10.89 -2.01
C ILE A 55 -3.13 -9.71 -2.83
N MET A 56 -3.55 -8.68 -2.10
CA MET A 56 -3.87 -7.38 -2.61
C MET A 56 -3.21 -6.33 -1.75
N LEU A 57 -2.40 -5.46 -2.34
CA LEU A 57 -1.70 -4.39 -1.61
C LEU A 57 -1.99 -3.03 -2.26
N SER A 58 -2.41 -2.07 -1.46
CA SER A 58 -2.57 -0.66 -1.87
C SER A 58 -1.34 0.16 -1.46
N ASN A 59 -0.89 1.04 -2.35
CA ASN A 59 0.13 2.04 -2.02
C ASN A 59 0.03 3.27 -2.93
N ASN A 60 0.74 4.35 -2.59
CA ASN A 60 0.82 5.54 -3.42
C ASN A 60 1.82 5.38 -4.58
N ASN A 61 1.56 6.06 -5.69
CA ASN A 61 2.34 5.92 -6.92
C ASN A 61 3.66 6.72 -6.92
N THR A 62 4.65 6.31 -6.12
CA THR A 62 6.01 6.89 -6.13
C THR A 62 6.98 6.04 -6.96
N THR A 63 8.11 6.63 -7.38
CA THR A 63 9.15 5.89 -8.11
C THR A 63 9.70 4.74 -7.28
N PHE A 64 10.02 4.98 -6.01
CA PHE A 64 10.50 3.95 -5.10
C PHE A 64 9.54 2.76 -5.04
N ILE A 65 8.25 3.03 -4.88
CA ILE A 65 7.26 1.96 -4.76
C ILE A 65 7.04 1.21 -6.09
N ARG A 66 7.02 1.91 -7.24
CA ARG A 66 6.95 1.25 -8.55
C ARG A 66 8.13 0.31 -8.78
N ASP A 67 9.33 0.75 -8.42
CA ASP A 67 10.54 -0.07 -8.57
C ASP A 67 10.55 -1.25 -7.59
N LEU A 68 10.04 -1.05 -6.37
CA LEU A 68 9.98 -2.05 -5.31
C LEU A 68 9.09 -3.25 -5.69
N TYR A 69 8.00 -3.00 -6.42
CA TYR A 69 7.01 -4.00 -6.80
C TYR A 69 6.92 -4.24 -8.32
N LYS A 70 7.93 -3.84 -9.09
CA LYS A 70 7.96 -3.90 -10.56
C LYS A 70 7.66 -5.27 -11.17
N ASP A 71 7.94 -6.33 -10.41
CA ASP A 71 7.76 -7.70 -10.87
C ASP A 71 6.34 -8.22 -10.61
N PHE A 72 5.53 -7.50 -9.83
CA PHE A 72 4.12 -7.83 -9.62
C PHE A 72 3.22 -7.20 -10.68
N PHE A 73 1.98 -7.66 -10.75
CA PHE A 73 0.97 -6.98 -11.56
C PHE A 73 0.40 -5.78 -10.79
N ILE A 74 0.48 -4.62 -11.45
CA ILE A 74 0.20 -3.30 -10.90
C ILE A 74 -0.98 -2.68 -11.67
N THR A 75 -2.02 -2.29 -10.96
CA THR A 75 -3.15 -1.51 -11.50
C THR A 75 -3.13 -0.11 -10.93
N HIS A 76 -3.08 0.92 -11.76
CA HIS A 76 -3.21 2.30 -11.31
C HIS A 76 -4.68 2.68 -11.10
N ILE A 77 -4.98 3.29 -9.95
CA ILE A 77 -6.31 3.76 -9.58
C ILE A 77 -6.20 5.25 -9.24
N GLY A 78 -6.89 6.08 -10.03
CA GLY A 78 -7.08 7.49 -9.69
C GLY A 78 -8.12 7.60 -8.57
N VAL A 79 -7.74 8.22 -7.46
CA VAL A 79 -8.65 8.49 -6.35
C VAL A 79 -8.77 10.00 -6.15
N THR A 80 -10.01 10.46 -6.16
CA THR A 80 -10.35 11.85 -5.90
C THR A 80 -10.81 12.00 -4.46
N TYR A 81 -10.06 12.73 -3.65
CA TYR A 81 -10.49 13.10 -2.30
C TYR A 81 -11.13 14.49 -2.33
N SER A 82 -12.31 14.59 -1.72
CA SER A 82 -12.88 15.86 -1.33
C SER A 82 -12.34 16.20 0.06
N ILE A 83 -11.45 17.18 0.16
CA ILE A 83 -10.95 17.66 1.46
C ILE A 83 -11.72 18.96 1.75
N ASN A 84 -12.67 18.94 2.69
CA ASN A 84 -13.37 20.15 3.11
C ASN A 84 -13.84 20.06 4.56
N GLU A 85 -13.15 20.75 5.47
CA GLU A 85 -13.70 21.08 6.80
C GLU A 85 -13.69 22.58 7.12
N GLN A 86 -13.13 23.45 6.26
CA GLN A 86 -13.23 24.91 6.45
C GLN A 86 -13.94 25.58 5.27
N ARG A 87 -15.18 25.99 5.56
CA ARG A 87 -16.10 26.93 4.88
C ARG A 87 -15.47 27.96 3.92
N ASN A 88 -14.92 27.53 2.80
CA ASN A 88 -14.82 28.35 1.60
C ASN A 88 -15.07 27.48 0.38
N LEU A 89 -15.98 27.94 -0.47
CA LEU A 89 -16.44 27.31 -1.72
C LEU A 89 -15.35 27.29 -2.79
N VAL A 90 -14.23 26.61 -2.52
CA VAL A 90 -13.27 26.25 -3.56
C VAL A 90 -13.26 24.72 -3.61
N ASN A 91 -13.77 24.19 -4.71
CA ASN A 91 -13.81 22.75 -5.03
C ASN A 91 -12.38 22.21 -5.25
N GLU A 92 -11.53 22.18 -4.22
CA GLU A 92 -10.20 21.61 -4.31
C GLU A 92 -10.28 20.10 -4.14
N GLN A 93 -10.44 19.40 -5.26
CA GLN A 93 -10.25 17.96 -5.33
C GLN A 93 -8.75 17.66 -5.40
N LEU A 94 -8.20 17.02 -4.37
CA LEU A 94 -6.86 16.46 -4.44
C LEU A 94 -6.97 15.06 -5.06
N VAL A 95 -6.42 14.89 -6.27
CA VAL A 95 -6.31 13.57 -6.90
C VAL A 95 -5.04 12.89 -6.42
N LYS A 96 -5.18 11.80 -5.65
CA LYS A 96 -4.07 10.89 -5.34
C LYS A 96 -4.12 9.71 -6.30
N HIS A 97 -2.94 9.31 -6.79
CA HIS A 97 -2.81 8.07 -7.55
C HIS A 97 -2.36 6.98 -6.59
N TYR A 98 -3.19 5.96 -6.42
CA TYR A 98 -2.76 4.70 -5.83
C TYR A 98 -2.52 3.69 -6.93
N PHE A 99 -1.81 2.64 -6.59
CA PHE A 99 -1.86 1.44 -7.38
C PHE A 99 -2.13 0.25 -6.47
N GLN A 100 -2.76 -0.75 -7.06
CA GLN A 100 -3.13 -1.99 -6.43
C GLN A 100 -2.25 -3.08 -7.02
N ILE A 101 -1.57 -3.80 -6.14
CA ILE A 101 -0.83 -5.00 -6.51
C ILE A 101 -1.81 -6.16 -6.42
N ILE A 102 -2.02 -6.85 -7.53
CA ILE A 102 -2.84 -8.05 -7.59
C ILE A 102 -2.00 -9.05 -8.35
N ASN A 103 -1.42 -10.05 -7.70
CA ASN A 103 -0.49 -11.06 -8.23
C ASN A 103 -0.28 -11.06 -9.76
N LYS A 104 0.96 -10.82 -10.23
CA LYS A 104 1.83 -11.98 -10.50
C LYS A 104 3.33 -11.69 -10.34
N VAL A 105 3.95 -12.37 -9.37
CA VAL A 105 5.14 -13.23 -9.53
C VAL A 105 4.70 -14.64 -9.19
#